data_AF-A0A4U9UU61-F1
#
_entry.id   AF-A0A4U9UU61-F1
#
_cell.length_a   1.000
_cell.length_b   1.000
_cell.length_c   1.000
_cell.angle_alpha   90.00
_cell.angle_beta   90.00
_cell.angle_gamma   90.00
#
_symmetry.space_group_name_H-M   'P 1'
#
loop_
_entity.id
_entity.type
_entity.pdbx_description
1 polymer ?
#
loop_
_entity_poly.entity_id
_entity_poly.type
_entity_poly.pdbx_seq_one_letter_code
_entity_poly.pdbx_strand_id
1 'polypeptide(L)' 'MGNKIPIGISACLLGSAVRFDGGHKRCEFAVETIGHPM' A
#
# COMPACT_ATOMS: atom_id res chain seq x y z
N MET A 1 -23.43 -8.02 0.90
CA MET A 1 -21.97 -7.88 1.07
C MET A 1 -21.31 -8.18 -0.27
N GLY A 2 -20.83 -7.16 -0.99
CA GLY A 2 -20.10 -7.37 -2.24
C GLY A 2 -18.73 -7.97 -1.97
N ASN A 3 -18.37 -9.02 -2.70
CA ASN A 3 -17.07 -9.66 -2.60
C ASN A 3 -16.00 -8.66 -3.04
N LYS A 4 -15.13 -8.21 -2.13
CA LYS A 4 -14.08 -7.25 -2.47
C LYS A 4 -13.00 -7.96 -3.30
N ILE A 5 -12.56 -7.31 -4.38
CA ILE A 5 -11.50 -7.84 -5.23
C ILE A 5 -10.16 -7.65 -4.49
N PRO A 6 -9.35 -8.71 -4.30
CA PRO A 6 -8.03 -8.57 -3.70
C PRO A 6 -7.11 -7.81 -4.66
N ILE A 7 -6.37 -6.85 -4.12
CA ILE A 7 -5.40 -6.06 -4.86
C ILE A 7 -4.09 -6.00 -4.07
N GLY A 8 -2.97 -6.09 -4.78
CA GLY A 8 -1.65 -5.92 -4.19
C GLY A 8 -1.25 -4.45 -4.19
N ILE A 9 -0.60 -4.00 -3.11
CA ILE A 9 -0.01 -2.66 -3.01
C ILE A 9 1.49 -2.81 -2.81
N SER A 10 2.29 -2.08 -3.59
CA SER A 10 3.74 -2.06 -3.43
C SER A 10 4.12 -1.61 -2.01
N ALA A 11 4.94 -2.40 -1.30
CA ALA A 11 5.28 -2.14 0.10
C ALA A 11 5.96 -0.77 0.35
N CYS A 12 6.67 -0.22 -0.65
CA CYS A 12 7.24 1.12 -0.56
C CYS A 12 6.19 2.24 -0.43
N LEU A 13 4.99 2.03 -0.99
CA LEU A 13 3.84 2.94 -0.86
C LEU A 13 3.20 2.86 0.53
N LEU A 14 3.41 1.75 1.23
CA LEU A 14 2.97 1.53 2.60
C LEU A 14 4.01 1.97 3.64
N GLY A 15 5.16 2.48 3.20
CA GLY A 15 6.22 3.00 4.08
C GLY A 15 7.39 2.06 4.33
N SER A 16 7.42 0.87 3.73
CA SER A 16 8.59 -0.01 3.83
C SER A 16 9.78 0.50 3.02
N ALA A 17 10.97 0.47 3.62
CA ALA A 17 12.24 0.92 3.05
C ALA A 17 12.82 -0.09 2.03
N VAL A 18 12.08 -0.35 0.95
CA VAL A 18 12.39 -1.40 -0.05
C VAL A 18 12.77 -0.84 -1.42
N ARG A 19 12.86 0.50 -1.57
CA ARG A 19 13.36 1.09 -2.81
C ARG A 19 14.86 0.81 -2.94
N PHE A 20 15.38 0.84 -4.17
CA PHE A 20 16.81 0.62 -4.44
C PHE A 20 17.73 1.61 -3.71
N ASP A 21 17.21 2.79 -3.36
CA ASP A 21 17.89 3.84 -2.60
C ASP A 21 17.76 3.67 -1.07
N GLY A 22 17.19 2.56 -0.60
CA GLY A 22 16.92 2.32 0.82
C GLY A 22 15.77 3.15 1.38
N GLY A 23 15.06 3.91 0.55
CA GLY A 23 13.94 4.74 0.95
C GLY A 23 12.57 4.07 0.77
N HIS A 24 11.53 4.88 0.99
CA HIS A 24 10.14 4.53 0.73
C HIS A 24 9.42 5.71 0.05
N LYS A 25 8.16 5.53 -0.34
CA LYS A 25 7.33 6.60 -0.92
C LYS A 25 5.92 6.45 -0.38
N ARG A 26 5.76 6.65 0.93
CA ARG A 26 4.46 6.48 1.60
C ARG A 26 3.43 7.35 0.90
N CYS A 27 2.35 6.72 0.47
CA CYS A 27 1.29 7.37 -0.28
C CYS A 27 -0.01 7.27 0.51
N GLU A 28 -0.48 8.40 1.03
CA GLU A 28 -1.62 8.44 1.96
C GLU A 28 -2.87 7.81 1.36
N PHE A 29 -3.18 8.06 0.09
CA PHE A 29 -4.30 7.42 -0.59
C PHE A 29 -4.20 5.87 -0.61
N ALA A 30 -3.01 5.33 -0.86
CA ALA A 30 -2.79 3.89 -0.87
C ALA A 30 -2.98 3.27 0.52
N VAL A 31 -2.62 3.99 1.59
CA VAL A 31 -2.77 3.53 2.97
C VAL A 31 -4.20 3.71 3.47
N GLU A 32 -4.75 4.91 3.34
CA GLU A 32 -5.98 5.37 4.00
C GLU A 32 -7.25 5.16 3.16
N THR A 33 -7.14 4.87 1.86
CA THR A 33 -8.32 4.62 1.01
C THR A 33 -8.36 3.17 0.51
N ILE A 34 -7.22 2.65 0.11
CA ILE A 34 -7.12 1.35 -0.57
C ILE A 34 -6.69 0.24 0.41
N GLY A 35 -5.70 0.52 1.28
CA GLY A 35 -5.05 -0.45 2.17
C GLY A 35 -5.89 -0.92 3.36
N HIS A 36 -7.19 -0.63 3.37
CA HIS A 36 -8.09 -1.08 4.40
C HIS A 36 -8.12 -2.62 4.45
N PRO A 37 -7.66 -3.24 5.56
CA PRO A 37 -7.82 -4.66 5.73
C PRO A 37 -9.32 -4.98 5.77
N MET A 38 -9.72 -5.96 4.97
CA MET A 38 -10.98 -6.70 5.17
C MET A 38 -10.82 -7.67 6.34
#